data_AF-A0A538KTN5-F1
#
_entry.id   AF-A0A538KTN5-F1
#
_cell.length_a   1.000
_cell.length_b   1.000
_cell.length_c   1.000
_cell.angle_alpha   90.00
_cell.angle_beta   90.00
_cell.angle_gamma   90.00
#
_symmetry.space_group_name_H-M   'P 1'
#
loop_
_entity.id
_entity.type
_entity.pdbx_description
1 polymer ?
#
loop_
_entity_poly.entity_id
_entity_poly.type
_entity_poly.pdbx_seq_one_letter_code
_entity_poly.pdbx_strand_id
1 'polypeptide(L)'
;AHDLGVVRHVSDRIAVMYLGKIVELSPAEELYERPIMPYTEALLSAVPIPDPRESAARERIVLEGDVPSPINPPSGCRFHPRCRYATEVCTQLEPPLVDYGNGHLAACHHPLNVDKETLARATVDERRTPVAADEAAKPVEPGRAGAADGRAR
;
A
#
# COMPACT_ATOMS: atom_id res chain seq x y z
N ALA A 1 -3.41 -14.70 -8.11
CA ALA A 1 -4.88 -14.89 -8.05
C ALA A 1 -5.53 -13.57 -7.61
N HIS A 2 -6.84 -13.42 -7.77
CA HIS A 2 -7.57 -12.20 -7.36
C HIS A 2 -8.22 -12.33 -5.98
N ASP A 3 -8.35 -13.55 -5.46
CA ASP A 3 -8.88 -13.83 -4.14
C ASP A 3 -7.76 -13.92 -3.12
N LEU A 4 -7.58 -12.86 -2.33
CA LEU A 4 -6.57 -12.81 -1.27
C LEU A 4 -6.85 -13.88 -0.20
N GLY A 5 -8.11 -14.19 0.12
CA GLY A 5 -8.46 -15.21 1.12
C GLY A 5 -7.85 -16.58 0.81
N VAL A 6 -7.80 -16.97 -0.46
CA VAL A 6 -7.16 -18.22 -0.89
C VAL A 6 -5.64 -18.09 -0.91
N VAL A 7 -5.11 -16.98 -1.44
CA VAL A 7 -3.67 -16.77 -1.64
C VAL A 7 -2.88 -16.90 -0.35
N ARG A 8 -3.45 -16.46 0.79
CA ARG A 8 -2.84 -16.59 2.12
C ARG A 8 -2.38 -18.01 2.45
N HIS A 9 -3.15 -19.03 2.08
CA HIS A 9 -2.95 -20.41 2.52
C HIS A 9 -2.08 -21.24 1.56
N VAL A 10 -1.75 -20.70 0.39
CA VAL A 10 -1.07 -21.45 -0.69
C VAL A 10 0.24 -20.80 -1.14
N SER A 11 0.65 -19.69 -0.51
CA SER A 11 1.82 -18.92 -0.90
C SER A 11 2.72 -18.65 0.31
N ASP A 12 4.04 -18.76 0.13
CA ASP A 12 5.00 -18.31 1.14
C ASP A 12 5.15 -16.77 1.13
N ARG A 13 4.98 -16.16 -0.05
CA ARG A 13 5.12 -14.72 -0.29
C ARG A 13 4.06 -14.24 -1.26
N ILE A 14 3.64 -13.00 -1.10
CA ILE A 14 2.60 -12.38 -1.92
C ILE A 14 3.13 -11.07 -2.48
N ALA A 15 3.05 -10.92 -3.81
CA ALA A 15 3.29 -9.65 -4.49
C ALA A 15 1.93 -9.03 -4.88
N VAL A 16 1.66 -7.84 -4.35
CA VAL A 16 0.51 -7.02 -4.73
C VAL A 16 0.93 -6.09 -5.86
N MET A 17 0.13 -6.03 -6.91
CA MET A 17 0.40 -5.19 -8.08
C MET A 17 -0.72 -4.19 -8.31
N TYR A 18 -0.35 -3.00 -8.80
CA TYR A 18 -1.29 -1.99 -9.26
C TYR A 18 -0.80 -1.37 -10.57
N LEU A 19 -1.67 -1.33 -11.58
CA LEU A 19 -1.37 -0.84 -12.93
C LEU A 19 -0.01 -1.31 -13.47
N GLY A 20 0.29 -2.61 -13.33
CA GLY A 20 1.53 -3.22 -13.85
C GLY A 20 2.80 -2.99 -13.01
N LYS A 21 2.70 -2.45 -11.79
CA LYS A 21 3.83 -2.28 -10.87
C LYS A 21 3.63 -3.14 -9.62
N ILE A 22 4.70 -3.73 -9.09
CA ILE A 22 4.68 -4.29 -7.73
C ILE A 22 4.63 -3.10 -6.78
N VAL A 23 3.59 -3.06 -5.95
CA VAL A 23 3.42 -2.02 -4.94
C VAL A 23 3.72 -2.53 -3.55
N GLU A 24 3.56 -3.84 -3.30
CA GLU A 24 3.93 -4.47 -2.04
C GLU A 24 4.37 -5.91 -2.28
N LEU A 25 5.38 -6.37 -1.54
CA LEU A 25 5.85 -7.75 -1.56
C LEU A 25 6.18 -8.17 -0.14
N SER A 26 5.55 -9.22 0.37
CA SER A 26 5.69 -9.60 1.79
C SER A 26 5.61 -11.11 1.97
N PRO A 27 6.19 -11.68 3.04
CA PRO A 27 5.73 -12.97 3.56
C PRO A 27 4.20 -13.01 3.67
N ALA A 28 3.58 -14.14 3.35
CA ALA A 28 2.14 -14.21 3.24
C ALA A 28 1.43 -13.81 4.54
N GLU A 29 1.90 -14.29 5.70
CA GLU A 29 1.31 -13.93 7.00
C GLU A 29 1.46 -12.44 7.33
N GLU A 30 2.65 -11.90 7.11
CA GLU A 30 2.97 -10.51 7.45
C GLU A 30 2.13 -9.51 6.63
N LEU A 31 1.78 -9.83 5.38
CA LEU A 31 0.90 -8.98 4.57
C LEU A 31 -0.48 -8.78 5.21
N TYR A 32 -1.05 -9.82 5.83
CA TYR A 32 -2.40 -9.73 6.46
C TYR A 32 -2.37 -9.03 7.80
N GLU A 33 -1.28 -9.17 8.54
CA GLU A 33 -1.13 -8.60 9.88
C GLU A 33 -0.71 -7.13 9.83
N ARG A 34 0.18 -6.78 8.89
CA ARG A 34 0.84 -5.49 8.83
C ARG A 34 0.96 -4.96 7.40
N PRO A 35 -0.15 -4.77 6.66
CA PRO A 35 -0.08 -4.22 5.30
C PRO A 35 0.50 -2.80 5.33
N ILE A 36 1.51 -2.56 4.51
CA ILE A 36 2.22 -1.27 4.45
C ILE A 36 1.62 -0.36 3.37
N MET A 37 1.19 -0.90 2.21
CA MET A 37 0.58 -0.07 1.18
C MET A 37 -0.88 0.24 1.49
N PRO A 38 -1.31 1.51 1.34
CA PRO A 38 -2.72 1.89 1.39
C PRO A 38 -3.62 1.09 0.43
N TYR A 39 -3.10 0.69 -0.73
CA TYR A 39 -3.86 -0.14 -1.66
C TYR A 39 -4.11 -1.55 -1.10
N THR A 40 -3.09 -2.17 -0.52
CA THR A 40 -3.20 -3.50 0.11
C THR A 40 -4.11 -3.46 1.32
N GLU A 41 -4.01 -2.43 2.17
CA GLU A 41 -4.93 -2.22 3.28
C GLU A 41 -6.39 -2.20 2.80
N ALA A 42 -6.67 -1.44 1.73
CA ALA A 42 -8.01 -1.38 1.16
C ALA A 42 -8.48 -2.74 0.61
N LEU A 43 -7.61 -3.47 -0.11
CA LEU A 43 -7.93 -4.82 -0.60
C LEU A 43 -8.24 -5.79 0.55
N LEU A 44 -7.42 -5.78 1.60
CA LEU A 44 -7.59 -6.66 2.76
C LEU A 44 -8.85 -6.32 3.55
N SER A 45 -9.24 -5.04 3.62
CA SER A 45 -10.50 -4.62 4.26
C SER A 45 -11.75 -5.20 3.59
N ALA A 46 -11.64 -5.62 2.31
CA ALA A 46 -12.72 -6.23 1.55
C ALA A 46 -12.72 -7.78 1.61
N VAL A 47 -11.70 -8.41 2.19
CA VAL A 47 -11.63 -9.87 2.33
C VAL A 47 -12.65 -10.33 3.38
N PRO A 48 -13.59 -11.25 3.03
CA PRO A 48 -14.55 -11.78 3.98
C PRO A 48 -13.87 -12.49 5.15
N ILE A 49 -14.33 -12.23 6.37
CA ILE A 49 -13.88 -12.93 7.57
C ILE A 49 -14.97 -13.91 8.01
N PRO A 50 -14.65 -15.18 8.32
CA PRO A 50 -15.65 -16.17 8.72
C PRO A 50 -16.39 -15.82 10.02
N ASP A 51 -15.71 -15.20 10.98
CA ASP A 51 -16.31 -14.79 12.25
C ASP A 51 -17.18 -13.52 12.06
N PRO A 52 -18.50 -13.59 12.32
CA PRO A 52 -19.39 -12.44 12.13
C PRO A 52 -19.10 -11.25 13.05
N ARG A 53 -18.56 -11.47 14.25
CA ARG A 53 -18.21 -10.40 15.20
C ARG A 53 -17.00 -9.64 14.72
N GLU A 54 -15.97 -10.36 14.26
CA GLU A 54 -14.79 -9.73 13.66
C GLU A 54 -15.14 -9.02 12.35
N SER A 55 -15.98 -9.64 11.51
CA SER A 55 -16.45 -9.02 10.27
C SER A 55 -17.23 -7.72 10.53
N ALA A 56 -18.02 -7.65 11.60
CA ALA A 56 -18.78 -6.45 11.96
C ALA A 56 -17.92 -5.35 12.59
N ALA A 57 -16.82 -5.72 13.25
CA ALA A 57 -15.89 -4.76 13.86
C ALA A 57 -14.94 -4.11 12.84
N ARG A 58 -14.80 -4.70 11.65
CA ARG A 58 -13.86 -4.23 10.63
C ARG A 58 -14.47 -3.14 9.76
N GLU A 59 -13.79 -2.00 9.65
CA GLU A 59 -14.19 -0.94 8.74
C GLU A 59 -13.78 -1.31 7.30
N ARG A 60 -14.75 -1.35 6.39
CA ARG A 60 -14.49 -1.58 4.97
C ARG A 60 -14.06 -0.29 4.31
N ILE A 61 -12.88 -0.29 3.69
CA ILE A 61 -12.36 0.85 2.95
C ILE A 61 -12.90 0.80 1.53
N VAL A 62 -13.68 1.82 1.15
CA VAL A 62 -14.17 1.99 -0.22
C VAL A 62 -13.23 2.93 -0.95
N LEU A 63 -12.56 2.41 -1.98
CA LEU A 63 -11.69 3.22 -2.84
C LEU A 63 -12.54 4.06 -3.79
N GLU A 64 -12.44 5.38 -3.64
CA GLU A 64 -13.13 6.35 -4.49
C GLU A 64 -12.50 6.43 -5.90
N GLY A 65 -13.27 6.93 -6.85
CA GLY A 65 -12.86 7.11 -8.24
C GLY A 65 -12.73 5.82 -9.06
N ASP A 66 -12.64 5.99 -10.37
CA ASP A 66 -12.45 4.90 -11.33
C ASP A 66 -11.00 4.42 -11.39
N VAL A 67 -10.79 3.18 -11.84
CA VAL A 67 -9.44 2.66 -12.12
C VAL A 67 -8.84 3.42 -13.31
N PRO A 68 -7.66 4.06 -13.17
CA PRO A 68 -7.01 4.77 -14.26
C PRO A 68 -6.63 3.86 -15.42
N SER A 69 -6.46 4.44 -16.61
CA SER A 69 -6.03 3.69 -17.80
C SER A 69 -4.59 3.16 -17.64
N PRO A 70 -4.33 1.86 -17.89
CA PRO A 70 -2.97 1.34 -17.93
C PRO A 70 -2.12 1.89 -19.08
N ILE A 71 -2.74 2.39 -20.16
CA ILE A 71 -2.06 2.95 -21.33
C ILE A 71 -1.49 4.33 -21.01
N ASN A 72 -2.25 5.14 -20.26
CA ASN A 72 -1.87 6.48 -19.82
C ASN A 72 -1.91 6.53 -18.29
N PRO A 73 -0.92 5.93 -17.60
CA PRO A 73 -0.93 5.88 -16.15
C PRO A 73 -0.75 7.28 -15.55
N PRO A 74 -1.23 7.51 -14.32
CA PRO A 74 -0.96 8.74 -13.58
C PRO A 74 0.54 9.00 -13.41
N SER A 75 0.92 10.27 -13.27
CA SER A 75 2.30 10.66 -12.92
C SER A 75 2.63 10.29 -11.47
N GLY A 76 3.92 10.19 -11.14
CA GLY A 76 4.37 9.86 -9.80
C GLY A 76 3.88 8.48 -9.33
N CYS A 77 3.30 8.40 -8.14
CA CYS A 77 2.71 7.19 -7.59
C CYS A 77 1.41 6.83 -8.33
N ARG A 78 1.38 5.72 -9.06
CA ARG A 78 0.20 5.30 -9.85
C ARG A 78 -1.11 5.19 -9.05
N PHE A 79 -1.03 4.99 -7.74
CA PHE A 79 -2.21 4.87 -6.87
C PHE A 79 -2.72 6.21 -6.33
N HIS A 80 -1.98 7.32 -6.49
CA HIS A 80 -2.34 8.62 -5.93
C HIS A 80 -3.76 9.11 -6.26
N PRO A 81 -4.38 8.83 -7.44
CA PRO A 81 -5.73 9.34 -7.74
C PRO A 81 -6.83 8.71 -6.88
N ARG A 82 -6.56 7.57 -6.24
CA ARG A 82 -7.51 6.79 -5.42
C ARG A 82 -7.04 6.59 -3.99
N CYS A 83 -5.86 7.12 -3.64
CA CYS A 83 -5.26 6.97 -2.33
C CYS A 83 -5.77 8.06 -1.38
N ARG A 84 -6.43 7.68 -0.29
CA ARG A 84 -6.87 8.60 0.77
C ARG A 84 -5.72 9.31 1.51
N TYR A 85 -4.49 8.81 1.35
CA TYR A 85 -3.28 9.36 1.97
C TYR A 85 -2.38 10.11 0.96
N ALA A 86 -2.87 10.37 -0.26
CA ALA A 86 -2.08 11.06 -1.27
C ALA A 86 -1.73 12.49 -0.83
N THR A 87 -0.47 12.86 -1.03
CA THR A 87 0.02 14.24 -0.90
C THR A 87 0.68 14.68 -2.20
N GLU A 88 1.14 15.94 -2.27
CA GLU A 88 1.76 16.49 -3.49
C GLU A 88 2.94 15.66 -4.02
N VAL A 89 3.79 15.13 -3.15
CA VAL A 89 4.91 14.27 -3.57
C VAL A 89 4.44 13.04 -4.36
N CYS A 90 3.23 12.54 -4.06
CA CYS A 90 2.67 11.37 -4.72
C CYS A 90 2.26 11.63 -6.17
N THR A 91 1.97 12.89 -6.55
CA THR A 91 1.60 13.25 -7.93
C THR A 91 2.84 13.51 -8.79
N GLN A 92 3.98 13.80 -8.16
CA GLN A 92 5.21 14.25 -8.80
C GLN A 92 6.23 13.12 -8.93
N LEU A 93 6.40 12.29 -7.89
CA LEU A 93 7.49 11.31 -7.79
C LEU A 93 6.95 9.88 -7.66
N GLU A 94 7.52 8.95 -8.43
CA GLU A 94 7.25 7.52 -8.29
C GLU A 94 8.01 7.01 -7.04
N PRO A 95 7.33 6.36 -6.07
CA PRO A 95 7.99 5.84 -4.88
C PRO A 95 8.85 4.61 -5.22
N PRO A 96 10.06 4.49 -4.66
CA PRO A 96 10.89 3.30 -4.82
C PRO A 96 10.32 2.16 -3.99
N LEU A 97 10.69 0.92 -4.34
CA LEU A 97 10.32 -0.24 -3.54
C LEU A 97 11.29 -0.34 -2.36
N VAL A 98 10.81 -0.12 -1.14
CA VAL A 98 11.63 -0.06 0.07
C VAL A 98 11.38 -1.30 0.92
N ASP A 99 12.44 -1.97 1.38
CA ASP A 99 12.41 -3.06 2.36
C ASP A 99 12.32 -2.50 3.78
N TYR A 100 11.23 -2.84 4.46
CA TYR A 100 10.92 -2.48 5.85
C TYR A 100 11.28 -3.60 6.83
N GLY A 101 12.16 -4.53 6.44
CA GLY A 101 12.57 -5.69 7.21
C GLY A 101 11.87 -6.97 6.77
N ASN A 102 12.50 -8.11 7.04
CA ASN A 102 12.00 -9.46 6.72
C ASN A 102 11.63 -9.69 5.24
N GLY A 103 12.12 -8.85 4.32
CA GLY A 103 11.72 -8.91 2.91
C GLY A 103 10.28 -8.48 2.69
N HIS A 104 9.74 -7.60 3.55
CA HIS A 104 8.48 -6.89 3.41
C HIS A 104 8.74 -5.54 2.76
N LEU A 105 8.48 -5.46 1.46
CA LEU A 105 8.75 -4.30 0.65
C LEU A 105 7.48 -3.56 0.25
N ALA A 106 7.51 -2.23 0.22
CA ALA A 106 6.41 -1.41 -0.25
C ALA A 106 6.88 -0.16 -1.02
N ALA A 107 6.12 0.22 -2.04
CA ALA A 107 6.36 1.41 -2.86
C ALA A 107 5.42 2.54 -2.44
N CYS A 108 5.72 3.17 -1.31
CA CYS A 108 4.89 4.25 -0.75
C CYS A 108 5.73 5.42 -0.23
N HIS A 109 5.25 6.63 -0.46
CA HIS A 109 5.75 7.83 0.23
C HIS A 109 5.28 7.92 1.68
N HIS A 110 4.12 7.30 1.99
CA HIS A 110 3.46 7.32 3.30
C HIS A 110 3.13 5.89 3.76
N PRO A 111 4.13 5.07 4.09
CA PRO A 111 3.91 3.68 4.50
C PRO A 111 3.04 3.60 5.75
N LEU A 112 2.06 2.69 5.73
CA LEU A 112 1.22 2.39 6.88
C LEU A 112 1.89 1.32 7.75
N ASN A 113 1.51 1.24 9.03
CA ASN A 113 1.92 0.15 9.93
C ASN A 113 3.45 -0.06 10.01
N VAL A 114 4.20 1.04 9.89
CA VAL A 114 5.65 1.09 10.05
C VAL A 114 5.96 2.07 11.17
N ASP A 115 6.68 1.62 12.20
CA ASP A 115 7.14 2.49 13.28
C ASP A 115 8.39 3.30 12.87
N LYS A 116 8.74 4.29 13.68
CA LYS A 116 9.87 5.19 13.42
C LYS A 116 11.19 4.46 13.32
N GLU A 117 11.37 3.40 14.10
CA GLU A 117 12.63 2.65 14.17
C GLU A 117 12.83 1.80 12.92
N THR A 118 11.76 1.18 12.44
CA THR A 118 11.69 0.43 11.19
C THR A 118 11.90 1.37 10.01
N LEU A 119 11.21 2.52 10.00
CA LEU A 119 11.37 3.53 8.93
C LEU A 119 12.81 4.04 8.83
N ALA A 120 13.48 4.29 9.96
CA ALA A 120 14.87 4.74 10.00
C ALA A 120 15.87 3.71 9.45
N ARG A 121 15.50 2.42 9.44
CA ARG A 121 16.32 1.32 8.94
C ARG A 121 15.91 0.83 7.56
N ALA A 122 14.83 1.38 7.01
CA ALA A 122 14.28 0.94 5.74
C ALA A 122 15.27 1.22 4.60
N THR A 123 15.43 0.26 3.69
CA THR A 123 16.41 0.35 2.59
C THR A 123 15.75 0.16 1.25
N VAL A 124 16.18 0.93 0.25
CA VAL A 124 15.66 0.78 -1.12
C VAL A 124 16.15 -0.55 -1.69
N ASP A 125 15.24 -1.36 -2.24
CA ASP A 125 15.61 -2.57 -2.97
C ASP A 125 15.92 -2.20 -4.43
N GLU A 126 17.17 -1.90 -4.71
CA GLU A 126 17.66 -1.54 -6.04
C GLU A 126 17.42 -2.63 -7.10
N ARG A 127 17.31 -3.90 -6.69
CA ARG A 127 17.11 -5.04 -7.63
C ARG A 127 15.67 -5.16 -8.09
N ARG A 128 14.72 -4.72 -7.27
CA ARG A 128 13.27 -4.84 -7.52
C ARG A 128 12.60 -3.49 -7.78
N THR A 129 13.28 -2.39 -7.53
CA THR A 129 12.83 -1.04 -7.86
C THR A 129 12.83 -0.85 -9.38
N PRO A 130 11.72 -0.42 -10.01
CA PRO A 130 11.70 -0.13 -11.44
C PRO A 130 12.70 0.98 -11.80
N VAL A 131 13.37 0.86 -12.95
CA VAL A 131 14.37 1.82 -13.49
C VAL A 131 13.88 3.28 -13.54
N ALA A 132 12.56 3.50 -13.48
CA ALA A 132 11.93 4.83 -13.49
C ALA A 132 11.83 5.50 -12.10
N ALA A 133 12.19 4.83 -11.00
CA ALA A 133 12.15 5.43 -9.66
C ALA A 133 13.48 6.14 -9.37
N ASP A 134 13.39 7.44 -9.08
CA ASP A 134 14.51 8.34 -8.79
C ASP A 134 15.02 8.12 -7.34
N GLU A 135 16.35 8.16 -7.13
CA GLU A 135 16.99 8.09 -5.81
C GLU A 135 16.46 9.15 -4.81
N ALA A 136 15.89 10.24 -5.31
CA ALA A 136 15.32 11.33 -4.50
C ALA A 136 13.99 11.00 -3.78
N ALA A 137 13.36 9.85 -4.07
CA ALA A 137 11.99 9.53 -3.63
C ALA A 137 11.91 8.70 -2.33
N LYS A 138 12.82 8.89 -1.37
CA LYS A 138 12.81 8.13 -0.10
C LYS A 138 11.56 8.46 0.75
N PRO A 139 10.97 7.48 1.47
CA PRO A 139 9.81 7.72 2.32
C PRO A 139 10.10 8.74 3.42
N VAL A 140 9.12 9.58 3.72
CA VAL A 140 9.10 10.51 4.86
C VAL A 140 8.02 10.05 5.85
N GLU A 141 8.16 10.40 7.13
CA GLU A 141 7.22 9.94 8.17
C GLU A 141 5.75 10.22 7.78
N PRO A 142 4.83 9.29 8.06
CA PRO A 142 3.42 9.50 7.76
C PRO A 142 2.86 10.61 8.65
N GLY A 143 2.51 11.74 8.04
CA GLY A 143 1.57 12.68 8.63
C GLY A 143 0.16 12.11 8.49
N ARG A 144 -0.54 11.86 9.60
CA ARG A 144 -2.01 11.70 9.56
C ARG A 144 -2.60 12.95 8.89
N ALA A 145 -2.95 12.87 7.61
CA ALA A 145 -3.82 13.85 6.99
C ALA A 145 -5.23 13.68 7.61
N GLY A 146 -5.78 14.81 8.08
CA GLY A 146 -6.80 14.86 9.12
C GLY A 146 -8.08 14.09 8.87
N ALA A 147 -8.63 13.56 9.96
CA ALA A 147 -10.06 13.34 10.08
C ALA A 147 -10.76 14.68 9.82
N ALA A 148 -11.41 14.82 8.67
CA ALA A 148 -12.36 15.90 8.46
C ALA A 148 -13.53 15.65 9.41
N ASP A 149 -13.68 16.55 10.39
CA ASP A 149 -14.80 16.66 11.29
C ASP A 149 -16.10 16.75 10.49
N GLY A 150 -16.79 15.60 10.37
CA GLY A 150 -18.12 15.51 9.82
C GLY A 150 -19.13 16.09 10.81
N ARG A 151 -19.23 17.43 10.86
CA ARG A 151 -20.45 18.07 11.38
C ARG A 151 -21.57 17.94 10.37
N ALA A 152 -22.53 17.12 10.77
CA ALA A 152 -23.85 16.93 10.21
C ALA A 152 -24.51 18.23 9.75
N ARG A 153 -25.16 18.14 8.59
CA ARG A 153 -26.39 18.88 8.28
C ARG A 153 -27.58 18.08 8.76
#